data_AF-A0A937ZRV6-F1
#
_entry.id   AF-A0A937ZRV6-F1
#
_cell.length_a   1.000
_cell.length_b   1.000
_cell.length_c   1.000
_cell.angle_alpha   90.00
_cell.angle_beta   90.00
_cell.angle_gamma   90.00
#
_symmetry.space_group_name_H-M   'P 1'
#
loop_
_entity.id
_entity.type
_entity.pdbx_description
1 polymer ?
#
loop_
_entity_poly.entity_id
_entity_poly.type
_entity_poly.pdbx_seq_one_letter_code
_entity_poly.pdbx_strand_id
1 'polypeptide(L)'
;MVSRAEPKRAADASVIATPLPEPTGGCRLTGDASSLGHAPSGRANLSMCGKLGRLPYARRVGPAGDRLLDFPAHGGRRRRALGQYSGGSLVALPKVIVQLYPVFPTNGEEDRRRRRPVGADSDAYHRIVHEWTDIIREADKMGIWGISTIEHHFHSEGFEVGPNPGVLNAHWADKVTNTRVGALGYVMSTQDPIRVAEETAIIDHLTNGKYFVGFSRGYQSRWTNVLGQFVGAEATLSTGDAADLHNREVFEERVEQVLACWTQESVNFDGRFYKAPFPASG
;
A
#
# COMPACT_ATOMS: atom_id res chain seq x y z
N MET A 1 42.21 -13.00 15.48
CA MET A 1 42.06 -12.40 14.14
C MET A 1 40.63 -11.95 13.99
N VAL A 2 40.38 -10.66 14.17
CA VAL A 2 39.06 -10.02 14.11
C VAL A 2 38.75 -9.75 12.64
N SER A 3 37.83 -10.52 12.05
CA SER A 3 37.26 -10.20 10.74
C SER A 3 36.13 -9.20 10.95
N ARG A 4 36.37 -7.96 10.53
CA ARG A 4 35.36 -6.90 10.42
C ARG A 4 34.43 -7.26 9.26
N ALA A 5 33.16 -7.50 9.54
CA ALA A 5 32.12 -7.51 8.52
C ALA A 5 31.75 -6.04 8.22
N GLU A 6 32.03 -5.59 7.01
CA GLU A 6 31.55 -4.30 6.50
C GLU A 6 30.03 -4.35 6.25
N PRO A 7 29.29 -3.25 6.47
CA PRO A 7 27.88 -3.19 6.16
C PRO A 7 27.70 -3.09 4.64
N LYS A 8 27.21 -4.17 4.01
CA LYS A 8 26.76 -4.14 2.62
C LYS A 8 25.56 -3.20 2.51
N ARG A 9 25.68 -2.21 1.61
CA ARG A 9 24.62 -1.26 1.25
C ARG A 9 23.31 -2.00 0.98
N ALA A 10 22.22 -1.54 1.61
CA ALA A 10 20.87 -1.91 1.24
C ALA A 10 20.64 -1.47 -0.22
N ALA A 11 20.44 -2.42 -1.13
CA ALA A 11 20.04 -2.15 -2.49
C ALA A 11 18.54 -1.85 -2.52
N ASP A 12 18.15 -0.84 -3.30
CA ASP A 12 16.80 -0.29 -3.38
C ASP A 12 15.72 -1.37 -3.60
N ALA A 13 14.93 -1.62 -2.55
CA ALA A 13 13.60 -2.18 -2.70
C ALA A 13 12.74 -1.07 -3.30
N SER A 14 12.46 -1.13 -4.60
CA SER A 14 11.63 -0.14 -5.28
C SER A 14 10.24 -0.08 -4.64
N VAL A 15 9.98 0.95 -3.85
CA VAL A 15 8.66 1.28 -3.33
C VAL A 15 8.09 2.39 -4.20
N ILE A 16 7.00 2.11 -4.90
CA ILE A 16 6.25 3.12 -5.65
C ILE A 16 5.03 3.48 -4.83
N ALA A 17 4.99 4.70 -4.30
CA ALA A 17 3.83 5.23 -3.58
C ALA A 17 2.94 6.04 -4.54
N THR A 18 1.70 5.59 -4.76
CA THR A 18 0.75 6.31 -5.60
C THR A 18 -0.48 6.72 -4.79
N PRO A 19 -1.00 7.96 -4.95
CA PRO A 19 -2.36 8.27 -4.51
C PRO A 19 -3.35 7.37 -5.27
N LEU A 20 -4.45 7.01 -4.62
CA LEU A 20 -5.57 6.37 -5.31
C LEU A 20 -6.32 7.39 -6.18
N PRO A 21 -6.99 6.96 -7.26
CA PRO A 21 -7.83 7.85 -8.05
C PRO A 21 -9.01 8.40 -7.22
N GLU A 22 -9.36 9.69 -7.41
CA GLU A 22 -10.40 10.38 -6.63
C GLU A 22 -11.82 9.79 -6.83
N PRO A 23 -12.63 9.60 -5.75
CA PRO A 23 -14.01 9.16 -5.85
C PRO A 23 -14.91 10.23 -6.48
N THR A 24 -15.56 9.92 -7.61
CA THR A 24 -16.56 10.80 -8.25
C THR A 24 -17.93 10.12 -8.29
N GLY A 25 -18.77 10.40 -7.30
CA GLY A 25 -20.20 10.05 -7.32
C GLY A 25 -20.71 9.46 -6.01
N GLY A 26 -21.71 10.11 -5.41
CA GLY A 26 -22.36 9.65 -4.19
C GLY A 26 -23.14 8.35 -4.37
N CYS A 27 -23.06 7.48 -3.36
CA CYS A 27 -23.83 6.25 -3.26
C CYS A 27 -25.34 6.56 -3.24
N ARG A 28 -26.09 6.14 -4.28
CA ARG A 28 -27.55 6.00 -4.21
C ARG A 28 -27.89 4.52 -4.32
N LEU A 29 -28.43 3.97 -3.23
CA LEU A 29 -29.13 2.70 -3.25
C LEU A 29 -30.54 2.95 -3.80
N THR A 30 -30.77 2.57 -5.06
CA THR A 30 -32.14 2.35 -5.55
C THR A 30 -32.27 0.86 -5.82
N GLY A 31 -32.93 0.16 -4.90
CA GLY A 31 -33.40 -1.19 -5.16
C GLY A 31 -34.64 -1.12 -6.02
N ASP A 32 -34.71 -1.98 -7.04
CA ASP A 32 -35.99 -2.46 -7.51
C ASP A 32 -35.89 -3.97 -7.75
N ALA A 33 -36.64 -4.71 -6.95
CA ALA A 33 -36.70 -6.16 -6.94
C ALA A 33 -37.79 -6.61 -7.91
N SER A 34 -37.50 -6.68 -9.20
CA SER A 34 -38.36 -7.40 -10.16
C SER A 34 -37.67 -7.69 -11.50
N SER A 35 -37.03 -8.85 -11.60
CA SER A 35 -36.96 -9.66 -12.85
C SER A 35 -36.08 -10.89 -12.63
N LEU A 36 -36.66 -11.92 -12.02
CA LEU A 36 -36.15 -13.29 -12.19
C LEU A 36 -36.50 -13.75 -13.61
N GLY A 37 -35.54 -13.64 -14.52
CA GLY A 37 -35.64 -14.11 -15.89
C GLY A 37 -34.31 -14.74 -16.31
N HIS A 38 -34.38 -15.99 -16.75
CA HIS A 38 -33.30 -16.84 -17.27
C HIS A 38 -32.11 -16.08 -17.90
N ALA A 39 -30.91 -16.24 -17.32
CA ALA A 39 -29.66 -15.86 -17.98
C ALA A 39 -29.13 -17.07 -18.79
N PRO A 40 -28.83 -16.91 -20.09
CA PRO A 40 -28.05 -17.90 -20.82
C PRO A 40 -26.58 -17.80 -20.37
N SER A 41 -25.86 -18.93 -20.45
CA SER A 41 -24.43 -19.08 -20.13
C SER A 41 -23.60 -17.86 -20.54
N GLY A 42 -23.34 -16.97 -19.57
CA GLY A 42 -22.72 -15.66 -19.78
C GLY A 42 -21.50 -15.53 -18.88
N ARG A 43 -20.39 -15.07 -19.46
CA ARG A 43 -19.08 -14.85 -18.81
C ARG A 43 -19.24 -14.23 -17.41
N ALA A 44 -18.73 -14.90 -16.39
CA ALA A 44 -18.67 -14.36 -15.04
C ALA A 44 -17.72 -13.15 -15.00
N ASN A 45 -18.27 -11.94 -15.02
CA ASN A 45 -17.52 -10.71 -14.76
C ASN A 45 -17.63 -10.40 -13.26
N LEU A 46 -16.50 -10.24 -12.57
CA LEU A 46 -16.48 -9.78 -11.18
C LEU A 46 -16.85 -8.29 -11.15
N SER A 47 -18.03 -7.99 -10.60
CA SER A 47 -18.46 -6.62 -10.29
C SER A 47 -18.04 -6.30 -8.85
N MET A 48 -17.12 -5.35 -8.69
CA MET A 48 -16.62 -4.94 -7.38
C MET A 48 -17.61 -4.00 -6.70
N CYS A 49 -17.86 -4.21 -5.40
CA CYS A 49 -18.71 -3.34 -4.58
C CYS A 49 -17.88 -2.12 -4.11
N GLY A 50 -18.26 -0.90 -4.52
CA GLY A 50 -17.63 0.36 -4.02
C GLY A 50 -16.82 1.17 -5.05
N LYS A 51 -17.34 1.35 -6.27
CA LYS A 51 -16.69 2.03 -7.41
C LYS A 51 -15.96 3.35 -7.05
N LEU A 52 -14.74 3.49 -7.58
CA LEU A 52 -14.13 4.79 -7.94
C LEU A 52 -14.54 5.11 -9.40
N GLY A 53 -14.86 6.38 -9.68
CA GLY A 53 -15.50 6.82 -10.94
C GLY A 53 -14.54 6.98 -12.13
N ARG A 54 -15.11 7.21 -13.34
CA ARG A 54 -14.40 7.31 -14.63
C ARG A 54 -13.43 8.50 -14.70
N LEU A 55 -12.25 8.26 -15.28
CA LEU A 55 -11.23 9.27 -15.64
C LEU A 55 -11.74 10.26 -16.72
N PRO A 56 -11.42 11.57 -16.63
CA PRO A 56 -11.46 12.48 -17.79
C PRO A 56 -10.19 12.43 -18.65
N TYR A 57 -9.27 11.48 -18.45
CA TYR A 57 -8.01 11.44 -19.20
C TYR A 57 -7.60 10.02 -19.59
N ALA A 58 -8.20 9.49 -20.65
CA ALA A 58 -7.67 8.31 -21.35
C ALA A 58 -7.23 8.75 -22.76
N ARG A 59 -5.92 8.92 -22.97
CA ARG A 59 -5.33 8.84 -24.31
C ARG A 59 -4.67 7.48 -24.48
N ARG A 60 -4.98 6.82 -25.60
CA ARG A 60 -4.33 5.58 -26.05
C ARG A 60 -2.82 5.76 -26.06
N VAL A 61 -2.10 4.87 -25.38
CA VAL A 61 -0.63 4.80 -25.40
C VAL A 61 -0.21 3.91 -26.57
N GLY A 62 0.49 4.50 -27.55
CA GLY A 62 1.27 3.77 -28.56
C GLY A 62 2.64 3.36 -28.01
N PRO A 63 3.43 2.57 -28.77
CA PRO A 63 4.58 1.86 -28.22
C PRO A 63 5.73 2.78 -27.79
N ALA A 64 6.51 2.25 -26.85
CA ALA A 64 7.52 2.88 -26.02
C ALA A 64 8.51 3.82 -26.73
N GLY A 65 8.77 4.94 -26.07
CA GLY A 65 9.88 5.84 -26.36
C GLY A 65 9.94 6.93 -25.30
N ASP A 66 11.07 7.02 -24.61
CA ASP A 66 11.43 7.97 -23.54
C ASP A 66 10.63 9.27 -23.55
N ARG A 67 9.92 9.54 -22.46
CA ARG A 67 9.55 10.91 -22.07
C ARG A 67 9.12 10.99 -20.61
N LEU A 68 9.90 11.77 -19.87
CA LEU A 68 9.68 12.28 -18.52
C LEU A 68 8.24 12.82 -18.37
N LEU A 69 7.55 12.41 -17.30
CA LEU A 69 6.17 12.80 -17.01
C LEU A 69 6.07 14.30 -16.73
N ASP A 70 5.44 15.06 -17.63
CA ASP A 70 5.09 16.47 -17.43
C ASP A 70 3.67 16.56 -16.86
N PHE A 71 3.52 17.22 -15.70
CA PHE A 71 2.22 17.45 -15.03
C PHE A 71 1.70 18.87 -15.30
N PRO A 72 0.45 19.05 -15.77
CA PRO A 72 -0.11 20.39 -15.95
C PRO A 72 -0.68 20.96 -14.64
N ALA A 73 -0.45 22.26 -14.42
CA ALA A 73 -0.97 23.03 -13.29
C ALA A 73 -2.46 23.38 -13.46
N HIS A 74 -3.29 23.11 -12.44
CA HIS A 74 -4.69 23.55 -12.40
C HIS A 74 -4.89 24.70 -11.40
N GLY A 75 -5.53 25.77 -11.88
CA GLY A 75 -5.95 26.93 -11.09
C GLY A 75 -7.44 26.91 -10.75
N GLY A 76 -7.78 27.44 -9.57
CA GLY A 76 -9.15 27.71 -9.12
C GLY A 76 -9.22 27.98 -7.61
N ARG A 77 -9.20 29.26 -7.21
CA ARG A 77 -8.96 29.77 -5.84
C ARG A 77 -10.20 29.73 -4.92
N ARG A 78 -9.98 29.44 -3.62
CA ARG A 78 -10.30 30.37 -2.50
C ARG A 78 -9.16 30.36 -1.45
N ARG A 79 -8.79 31.58 -1.04
CA ARG A 79 -7.64 32.06 -0.22
C ARG A 79 -8.07 32.18 1.26
N ARG A 80 -7.25 32.25 2.33
CA ARG A 80 -5.85 32.64 2.68
C ARG A 80 -5.66 32.18 4.17
N ALA A 81 -4.50 32.05 4.81
CA ALA A 81 -3.28 32.83 4.73
C ALA A 81 -2.06 32.02 5.21
N LEU A 82 -1.04 31.92 4.36
CA LEU A 82 0.36 31.83 4.77
C LEU A 82 1.08 32.93 3.97
N GLY A 83 1.81 33.78 4.69
CA GLY A 83 2.79 34.77 4.24
C GLY A 83 2.62 35.42 2.87
N GLN A 84 2.37 36.73 2.85
CA GLN A 84 2.76 37.54 1.69
C GLN A 84 4.28 37.47 1.52
N TYR A 85 4.75 36.67 0.57
CA TYR A 85 6.12 36.76 0.07
C TYR A 85 6.14 37.76 -1.08
N SER A 86 6.68 38.94 -0.79
CA SER A 86 7.09 39.92 -1.79
C SER A 86 8.39 39.44 -2.46
N GLY A 87 8.27 38.90 -3.68
CA GLY A 87 9.40 38.65 -4.60
C GLY A 87 10.21 37.37 -4.36
N GLY A 88 10.33 36.53 -5.40
CA GLY A 88 11.37 35.51 -5.51
C GLY A 88 10.93 34.06 -5.28
N SER A 89 11.07 33.24 -6.34
CA SER A 89 11.13 31.76 -6.35
C SER A 89 9.95 30.95 -5.77
N LEU A 90 9.28 30.17 -6.63
CA LEU A 90 8.44 29.04 -6.23
C LEU A 90 9.33 27.97 -5.57
N VAL A 91 9.53 28.05 -4.26
CA VAL A 91 10.19 26.96 -3.51
C VAL A 91 9.20 25.79 -3.43
N ALA A 92 9.52 24.68 -4.09
CA ALA A 92 8.80 23.44 -3.90
C ALA A 92 9.00 22.96 -2.45
N LEU A 93 7.94 22.99 -1.63
CA LEU A 93 8.00 22.44 -0.28
C LEU A 93 8.03 20.90 -0.35
N PRO A 94 8.98 20.22 0.31
CA PRO A 94 9.05 18.78 0.29
C PRO A 94 7.83 18.17 0.98
N LYS A 95 7.26 17.11 0.38
CA LYS A 95 6.24 16.28 1.03
C LYS A 95 6.93 15.34 2.00
N VAL A 96 6.71 15.54 3.30
CA VAL A 96 7.28 14.68 4.35
C VAL A 96 6.31 13.54 4.65
N ILE A 97 6.84 12.31 4.65
CA ILE A 97 6.14 11.12 5.13
C ILE A 97 6.82 10.64 6.40
N VAL A 98 6.04 10.43 7.47
CA VAL A 98 6.52 9.75 8.68
C VAL A 98 6.09 8.29 8.62
N GLN A 99 7.07 7.40 8.54
CA GLN A 99 6.82 5.96 8.56
C GLN A 99 7.08 5.42 9.97
N LEU A 100 6.10 4.70 10.53
CA LEU A 100 6.19 4.15 11.88
C LEU A 100 6.30 2.62 11.86
N TYR A 101 7.14 2.10 12.74
CA TYR A 101 7.45 0.68 12.90
C TYR A 101 7.21 0.25 14.35
N PRO A 102 6.35 -0.75 14.64
CA PRO A 102 6.09 -1.16 16.02
C PRO A 102 7.34 -1.83 16.60
N VAL A 103 8.15 -1.06 17.32
CA VAL A 103 9.37 -1.53 18.00
C VAL A 103 9.05 -1.71 19.48
N PHE A 104 9.26 -2.92 19.98
CA PHE A 104 8.99 -3.24 21.38
C PHE A 104 10.16 -2.79 22.23
N PRO A 105 9.92 -2.08 23.36
CA PRO A 105 10.97 -1.51 24.18
C PRO A 105 11.75 -2.60 24.92
N THR A 106 13.07 -2.49 24.86
CA THR A 106 14.02 -3.37 25.55
C THR A 106 15.20 -2.56 26.07
N ASN A 107 15.80 -2.97 27.19
CA ASN A 107 16.97 -2.32 27.77
C ASN A 107 18.25 -2.79 27.05
N GLY A 108 18.40 -2.37 25.79
CA GLY A 108 19.50 -2.78 24.91
C GLY A 108 19.33 -4.18 24.31
N GLU A 109 20.36 -4.60 23.58
CA GLU A 109 20.37 -5.83 22.78
C GLU A 109 20.41 -7.10 23.65
N GLU A 110 21.10 -7.05 24.79
CA GLU A 110 21.19 -8.21 25.71
C GLU A 110 19.83 -8.54 26.35
N ASP A 111 19.11 -7.52 26.82
CA ASP A 111 17.75 -7.69 27.34
C ASP A 111 16.81 -8.24 26.26
N ARG A 112 16.92 -7.71 25.04
CA ARG A 112 16.13 -8.19 23.89
C ARG A 112 16.37 -9.66 23.61
N ARG A 113 17.62 -10.12 23.61
CA ARG A 113 17.96 -11.54 23.41
C ARG A 113 17.39 -12.43 24.51
N ARG A 114 17.51 -12.01 25.77
CA ARG A 114 16.98 -12.75 26.92
C ARG A 114 15.46 -12.89 26.91
N ARG A 115 14.74 -11.85 26.46
CA ARG A 115 13.26 -11.80 26.43
C ARG A 115 12.63 -12.40 25.17
N ARG A 116 13.40 -13.01 24.26
CA ARG A 116 12.83 -13.61 23.04
C ARG A 116 11.83 -14.74 23.39
N PRO A 117 10.65 -14.80 22.74
CA PRO A 117 10.16 -13.89 21.71
C PRO A 117 9.54 -12.61 22.29
N VAL A 118 10.22 -11.47 22.12
CA VAL A 118 9.73 -10.15 22.54
C VAL A 118 8.49 -9.76 21.74
N GLY A 119 8.47 -10.08 20.45
CA GLY A 119 7.32 -9.79 19.58
C GLY A 119 6.02 -10.52 19.94
N ALA A 120 6.06 -11.46 20.88
CA ALA A 120 4.87 -12.16 21.41
C ALA A 120 4.27 -11.47 22.65
N ASP A 121 4.86 -10.37 23.13
CA ASP A 121 4.36 -9.60 24.27
C ASP A 121 3.08 -8.83 23.88
N SER A 122 1.92 -9.42 24.17
CA SER A 122 0.60 -8.87 23.83
C SER A 122 0.34 -7.54 24.50
N ASP A 123 0.81 -7.35 25.73
CA ASP A 123 0.59 -6.12 26.49
C ASP A 123 1.43 -4.98 25.92
N ALA A 124 2.66 -5.26 25.51
CA ALA A 124 3.49 -4.30 24.79
C ALA A 124 2.86 -3.93 23.44
N TYR A 125 2.37 -4.90 22.67
CA TYR A 125 1.69 -4.62 21.41
C TYR A 125 0.45 -3.73 21.60
N HIS A 126 -0.39 -4.08 22.58
CA HIS A 126 -1.58 -3.31 22.94
C HIS A 126 -1.23 -1.85 23.25
N ARG A 127 -0.24 -1.62 24.12
CA ARG A 127 0.23 -0.26 24.44
C ARG A 127 0.72 0.49 23.21
N ILE A 128 1.59 -0.12 22.40
CA ILE A 128 2.20 0.52 21.23
C ILE A 128 1.12 0.97 20.23
N VAL A 129 0.15 0.12 19.90
CA VAL A 129 -0.91 0.46 18.93
C VAL A 129 -1.74 1.65 19.41
N HIS A 130 -1.96 1.79 20.72
CA HIS A 130 -2.69 2.92 21.30
C HIS A 130 -1.84 4.18 21.47
N GLU A 131 -0.61 4.08 21.98
CA GLU A 131 0.30 5.22 22.18
C GLU A 131 0.75 5.86 20.87
N TRP A 132 0.84 5.08 19.79
CA TRP A 132 1.08 5.60 18.44
C TRP A 132 0.06 6.63 17.99
N THR A 133 -1.18 6.53 18.46
CA THR A 133 -2.22 7.52 18.08
C THR A 133 -1.85 8.93 18.50
N ASP A 134 -1.03 9.11 19.54
CA ASP A 134 -0.54 10.42 19.94
C ASP A 134 0.49 10.96 18.93
N ILE A 135 1.42 10.14 18.47
CA ILE A 135 2.35 10.49 17.37
C ILE A 135 1.58 10.87 16.11
N ILE A 136 0.54 10.10 15.78
CA ILE A 136 -0.32 10.35 14.62
C ILE A 136 -1.03 11.70 14.71
N ARG A 137 -1.63 12.01 15.86
CA ARG A 137 -2.32 13.30 16.09
C ARG A 137 -1.36 14.48 16.05
N GLU A 138 -0.16 14.34 16.61
CA GLU A 138 0.85 15.39 16.56
C GLU A 138 1.38 15.60 15.14
N ALA A 139 1.59 14.53 14.37
CA ALA A 139 1.94 14.62 12.95
C ALA A 139 0.89 15.41 12.14
N ASP A 140 -0.39 15.21 12.42
CA ASP A 140 -1.50 15.95 11.81
C ASP A 140 -1.45 17.45 12.17
N LYS A 141 -1.21 17.79 13.44
CA LYS A 141 -1.05 19.18 13.90
C LYS A 141 0.16 19.88 13.29
N MET A 142 1.24 19.14 13.04
CA MET A 142 2.46 19.64 12.39
C MET A 142 2.29 19.86 10.87
N GLY A 143 1.18 19.40 10.28
CA GLY A 143 0.92 19.54 8.85
C GLY A 143 1.78 18.61 7.98
N ILE A 144 2.17 17.45 8.52
CA ILE A 144 2.92 16.44 7.78
C ILE A 144 2.07 15.92 6.61
N TRP A 145 2.69 15.73 5.44
CA TRP A 145 1.93 15.34 4.25
C TRP A 145 1.29 13.96 4.39
N GLY A 146 2.04 12.99 4.93
CA GLY A 146 1.57 11.63 5.11
C GLY A 146 2.18 10.91 6.31
N ILE A 147 1.43 9.97 6.84
CA ILE A 147 1.90 8.95 7.78
C ILE A 147 1.77 7.58 7.13
N SER A 148 2.68 6.67 7.44
CA SER A 148 2.63 5.33 6.86
C SER A 148 3.00 4.22 7.82
N THR A 149 2.34 3.09 7.61
CA THR A 149 2.68 1.79 8.18
C THR A 149 3.55 0.99 7.22
N ILE A 150 3.99 -0.16 7.72
CA ILE A 150 4.77 -1.15 6.98
C ILE A 150 4.06 -2.51 6.99
N GLU A 151 4.60 -3.43 6.21
CA GLU A 151 4.25 -4.85 6.26
C GLU A 151 5.48 -5.68 6.65
N HIS A 152 5.45 -6.26 7.84
CA HIS A 152 6.49 -7.12 8.37
C HIS A 152 5.89 -8.21 9.27
N HIS A 153 6.32 -9.44 9.07
CA HIS A 153 5.78 -10.62 9.73
C HIS A 153 6.87 -11.37 10.51
N PHE A 154 6.47 -12.16 11.51
CA PHE A 154 7.39 -13.03 12.29
C PHE A 154 8.59 -12.31 12.93
N HIS A 155 8.42 -11.06 13.38
CA HIS A 155 9.44 -10.32 14.14
C HIS A 155 9.43 -10.72 15.62
N SER A 156 9.89 -11.94 15.91
CA SER A 156 10.06 -12.46 17.30
C SER A 156 10.93 -11.55 18.18
N GLU A 157 11.79 -10.75 17.57
CA GLU A 157 12.67 -9.78 18.19
C GLU A 157 12.01 -8.48 18.61
N GLY A 158 10.79 -8.22 18.14
CA GLY A 158 10.06 -6.98 18.43
C GLY A 158 10.65 -5.74 17.76
N PHE A 159 11.18 -5.83 16.54
CA PHE A 159 11.66 -4.66 15.79
C PHE A 159 10.59 -4.05 14.88
N GLU A 160 9.86 -4.87 14.12
CA GLU A 160 8.98 -4.40 13.05
C GLU A 160 7.65 -5.17 13.12
N VAL A 161 6.91 -5.04 14.23
CA VAL A 161 5.72 -5.89 14.49
C VAL A 161 4.45 -5.31 13.84
N GLY A 162 4.46 -5.11 12.52
CA GLY A 162 3.33 -4.57 11.77
C GLY A 162 2.93 -5.47 10.60
N PRO A 163 2.10 -6.52 10.83
CA PRO A 163 1.82 -7.54 9.82
C PRO A 163 0.71 -7.16 8.82
N ASN A 164 -0.16 -6.21 9.16
CA ASN A 164 -1.22 -5.75 8.25
C ASN A 164 -1.25 -4.22 8.23
N PRO A 165 -0.72 -3.58 7.17
CA PRO A 165 -0.71 -2.13 7.07
C PRO A 165 -2.13 -1.55 6.93
N GLY A 166 -3.05 -2.20 6.21
CA GLY A 166 -4.41 -1.70 5.98
C GLY A 166 -5.23 -1.57 7.25
N VAL A 167 -5.19 -2.56 8.13
CA VAL A 167 -5.88 -2.53 9.44
C VAL A 167 -5.37 -1.38 10.30
N LEU A 168 -4.05 -1.21 10.41
CA LEU A 168 -3.45 -0.13 11.18
C LEU A 168 -3.75 1.25 10.56
N ASN A 169 -3.71 1.36 9.23
CA ASN A 169 -4.06 2.58 8.52
C ASN A 169 -5.52 2.96 8.68
N ALA A 170 -6.45 2.00 8.64
CA ALA A 170 -7.86 2.23 8.91
C ALA A 170 -8.08 2.75 10.34
N HIS A 171 -7.33 2.22 11.32
CA HIS A 171 -7.35 2.73 12.69
C HIS A 171 -6.85 4.18 12.79
N TRP A 172 -5.82 4.54 12.03
CA TRP A 172 -5.26 5.89 12.01
C TRP A 172 -6.08 6.91 11.22
N ALA A 173 -6.86 6.47 10.23
CA ALA A 173 -7.68 7.33 9.38
C ALA A 173 -8.59 8.27 10.20
N ASP A 174 -9.14 7.77 11.31
CA ASP A 174 -10.01 8.51 12.22
C ASP A 174 -9.25 9.44 13.19
N LYS A 175 -7.92 9.40 13.20
CA LYS A 175 -7.07 10.19 14.11
C LYS A 175 -6.46 11.42 13.46
N VAL A 176 -6.64 11.58 12.14
CA VAL A 176 -6.05 12.67 11.35
C VAL A 176 -7.10 13.43 10.55
N THR A 177 -6.98 14.77 10.53
CA THR A 177 -7.89 15.63 9.77
C THR A 177 -7.30 16.02 8.42
N ASN A 178 -6.02 16.38 8.37
CA ASN A 178 -5.36 16.95 7.19
C ASN A 178 -4.33 16.00 6.57
N THR A 179 -3.61 15.27 7.42
CA THR A 179 -2.57 14.32 7.01
C THR A 179 -3.18 13.13 6.26
N ARG A 180 -2.42 12.65 5.26
CA ARG A 180 -2.74 11.43 4.50
C ARG A 180 -2.27 10.19 5.25
N VAL A 181 -2.96 9.08 5.06
CA VAL A 181 -2.57 7.79 5.63
C VAL A 181 -2.16 6.86 4.51
N GLY A 182 -1.20 5.97 4.73
CA GLY A 182 -0.78 5.07 3.67
C GLY A 182 0.06 3.90 4.12
N ALA A 183 0.33 2.99 3.19
CA ALA A 183 1.23 1.87 3.39
C ALA A 183 2.51 2.10 2.59
N LEU A 184 3.69 1.83 3.16
CA LEU A 184 4.96 1.82 2.43
C LEU A 184 5.74 0.54 2.78
N GLY A 185 5.35 -0.63 2.27
CA GLY A 185 4.28 -0.90 1.32
C GLY A 185 3.84 -2.36 1.41
N TYR A 186 2.72 -2.69 0.77
CA TYR A 186 2.25 -4.08 0.66
C TYR A 186 3.27 -4.91 -0.12
N VAL A 187 3.57 -6.09 0.40
CA VAL A 187 4.56 -6.99 -0.18
C VAL A 187 3.85 -7.89 -1.17
N MET A 188 3.70 -7.40 -2.39
CA MET A 188 2.76 -7.99 -3.35
C MET A 188 3.09 -9.43 -3.72
N SER A 189 4.35 -9.85 -3.64
CA SER A 189 4.76 -11.26 -3.83
C SER A 189 4.14 -12.24 -2.83
N THR A 190 3.57 -11.74 -1.73
CA THR A 190 2.91 -12.52 -0.66
C THR A 190 1.40 -12.31 -0.55
N GLN A 191 0.83 -11.44 -1.40
CA GLN A 191 -0.55 -10.96 -1.25
C GLN A 191 -1.52 -11.53 -2.30
N ASP A 192 -2.80 -11.57 -1.94
CA ASP A 192 -3.89 -11.68 -2.92
C ASP A 192 -4.19 -10.27 -3.49
N PRO A 193 -4.06 -10.07 -4.82
CA PRO A 193 -4.22 -8.75 -5.42
C PRO A 193 -5.65 -8.22 -5.35
N ILE A 194 -6.68 -9.09 -5.40
CA ILE A 194 -8.07 -8.65 -5.26
C ILE A 194 -8.32 -8.17 -3.83
N ARG A 195 -7.81 -8.91 -2.82
CA ARG A 195 -7.92 -8.49 -1.41
C ARG A 195 -7.25 -7.16 -1.13
N VAL A 196 -6.04 -6.95 -1.66
CA VAL A 196 -5.34 -5.67 -1.55
C VAL A 196 -6.15 -4.56 -2.23
N ALA A 197 -6.67 -4.79 -3.44
CA ALA A 197 -7.47 -3.80 -4.14
C ALA A 197 -8.74 -3.39 -3.38
N GLU A 198 -9.47 -4.36 -2.81
CA GLU A 198 -10.67 -4.13 -1.99
C GLU A 198 -10.35 -3.38 -0.69
N GLU A 199 -9.36 -3.87 0.07
CA GLU A 199 -9.00 -3.31 1.37
C GLU A 199 -8.56 -1.85 1.23
N THR A 200 -7.68 -1.57 0.27
CA THR A 200 -7.19 -0.22 0.00
C THR A 200 -8.29 0.72 -0.51
N ALA A 201 -9.25 0.23 -1.30
CA ALA A 201 -10.40 1.03 -1.73
C ALA A 201 -11.33 1.38 -0.56
N ILE A 202 -11.57 0.44 0.38
CA ILE A 202 -12.33 0.72 1.61
C ILE A 202 -11.65 1.83 2.40
N ILE A 203 -10.33 1.75 2.61
CA ILE A 203 -9.58 2.74 3.38
C ILE A 203 -9.58 4.11 2.67
N ASP A 204 -9.54 4.14 1.35
CA ASP A 204 -9.67 5.38 0.58
C ASP A 204 -10.98 6.11 0.87
N HIS A 205 -12.09 5.37 0.85
CA HIS A 205 -13.41 5.90 1.24
C HIS A 205 -13.43 6.37 2.70
N LEU A 206 -12.84 5.59 3.63
CA LEU A 206 -12.75 5.99 5.05
C LEU A 206 -11.95 7.28 5.26
N THR A 207 -10.93 7.50 4.43
CA THR A 207 -10.05 8.67 4.52
C THR A 207 -10.49 9.85 3.65
N ASN A 208 -11.61 9.73 2.93
CA ASN A 208 -12.06 10.69 1.92
C ASN A 208 -10.98 11.02 0.87
N GLY A 209 -10.41 10.00 0.24
CA GLY A 209 -9.41 10.17 -0.83
C GLY A 209 -8.02 10.57 -0.34
N LYS A 210 -7.76 10.46 0.97
CA LYS A 210 -6.45 10.78 1.58
C LYS A 210 -5.58 9.55 1.78
N TYR A 211 -5.89 8.43 1.13
CA TYR A 211 -5.10 7.21 1.23
C TYR A 211 -4.04 7.13 0.12
N PHE A 212 -2.83 6.66 0.47
CA PHE A 212 -1.78 6.36 -0.51
C PHE A 212 -1.25 4.95 -0.31
N VAL A 213 -0.90 4.29 -1.41
CA VAL A 213 -0.48 2.88 -1.40
C VAL A 213 0.90 2.75 -2.01
N GLY A 214 1.80 2.16 -1.23
CA GLY A 214 3.10 1.68 -1.65
C GLY A 214 3.07 0.18 -1.88
N PHE A 215 3.75 -0.28 -2.92
CA PHE A 215 3.98 -1.70 -3.19
C PHE A 215 5.46 -2.06 -3.10
N SER A 216 5.78 -3.26 -2.64
CA SER A 216 7.14 -3.78 -2.52
C SER A 216 7.23 -5.27 -2.87
N ARG A 217 8.46 -5.77 -3.09
CA ARG A 217 8.75 -7.15 -3.51
C ARG A 217 9.04 -8.12 -2.36
N GLY A 218 9.46 -7.60 -1.20
CA GLY A 218 9.83 -8.40 -0.03
C GLY A 218 11.27 -8.91 -0.09
N TYR A 219 12.06 -8.57 0.93
CA TYR A 219 13.48 -8.90 1.02
C TYR A 219 13.84 -9.75 2.25
N GLN A 220 12.87 -9.98 3.14
CA GLN A 220 13.10 -10.68 4.40
C GLN A 220 12.66 -12.14 4.30
N SER A 221 13.64 -13.03 4.07
CA SER A 221 13.40 -14.46 3.84
C SER A 221 12.57 -15.13 4.94
N ARG A 222 12.73 -14.68 6.19
CA ARG A 222 12.02 -15.20 7.36
C ARG A 222 10.50 -15.29 7.20
N TRP A 223 9.89 -14.38 6.42
CA TRP A 223 8.44 -14.36 6.23
C TRP A 223 8.03 -14.31 4.76
N THR A 224 8.81 -13.68 3.88
CA THR A 224 8.47 -13.65 2.45
C THR A 224 8.45 -15.07 1.87
N ASN A 225 9.41 -15.93 2.22
CA ASN A 225 9.42 -17.31 1.72
C ASN A 225 8.26 -18.14 2.28
N VAL A 226 7.80 -17.85 3.51
CA VAL A 226 6.69 -18.55 4.14
C VAL A 226 5.36 -18.11 3.52
N LEU A 227 5.13 -16.81 3.40
CA LEU A 227 3.87 -16.29 2.88
C LEU A 227 3.80 -16.39 1.35
N GLY A 228 4.92 -16.29 0.64
CA GLY A 228 5.00 -16.39 -0.82
C GLY A 228 4.99 -17.82 -1.38
N GLN A 229 5.02 -18.84 -0.52
CA GLN A 229 5.18 -20.25 -0.93
C GLN A 229 4.13 -20.72 -1.94
N PHE A 230 2.90 -20.18 -1.89
CA PHE A 230 1.80 -20.56 -2.77
C PHE A 230 2.00 -20.16 -4.24
N VAL A 231 2.94 -19.26 -4.51
CA VAL A 231 3.40 -18.89 -5.86
C VAL A 231 4.90 -19.13 -6.05
N GLY A 232 5.55 -19.82 -5.11
CA GLY A 232 6.99 -20.04 -5.12
C GLY A 232 7.81 -18.76 -5.07
N ALA A 233 7.25 -17.66 -4.54
CA ALA A 233 7.99 -16.41 -4.39
C ALA A 233 8.84 -16.43 -3.12
N GLU A 234 10.11 -16.05 -3.26
CA GLU A 234 11.08 -15.97 -2.16
C GLU A 234 11.57 -14.52 -1.99
N ALA A 235 12.14 -14.21 -0.84
CA ALA A 235 12.80 -12.93 -0.59
C ALA A 235 14.03 -12.75 -1.45
N THR A 236 14.19 -11.56 -2.05
CA THR A 236 15.33 -11.26 -2.93
C THR A 236 15.93 -9.89 -2.62
N LEU A 237 17.17 -9.68 -3.08
CA LEU A 237 17.92 -8.44 -2.91
C LEU A 237 18.17 -7.73 -4.25
N SER A 238 17.26 -7.88 -5.22
CA SER A 238 17.40 -7.26 -6.56
C SER A 238 18.65 -7.73 -7.31
N THR A 239 19.04 -8.99 -7.14
CA THR A 239 20.29 -9.57 -7.65
C THR A 239 20.24 -9.90 -9.14
N GLY A 240 19.06 -9.96 -9.76
CA GLY A 240 18.87 -10.37 -11.15
C GLY A 240 19.05 -11.87 -11.41
N ASP A 241 19.15 -12.69 -10.36
CA ASP A 241 19.14 -14.15 -10.50
C ASP A 241 17.72 -14.70 -10.76
N ALA A 242 17.60 -16.00 -10.98
CA ALA A 242 16.32 -16.63 -11.31
C ALA A 242 15.24 -16.42 -10.24
N ALA A 243 15.61 -16.40 -8.96
CA ALA A 243 14.66 -16.16 -7.87
C ALA A 243 14.19 -14.70 -7.86
N ASP A 244 15.11 -13.75 -8.10
CA ASP A 244 14.79 -12.32 -8.23
C ASP A 244 13.88 -12.01 -9.41
N LEU A 245 14.15 -12.65 -10.56
CA LEU A 245 13.30 -12.53 -11.74
C LEU A 245 11.91 -13.10 -11.48
N HIS A 246 11.80 -14.29 -10.89
CA HIS A 246 10.50 -14.89 -10.55
C HIS A 246 9.71 -14.02 -9.54
N ASN A 247 10.34 -13.55 -8.47
CA ASN A 247 9.69 -12.63 -7.52
C ASN A 247 9.19 -11.36 -8.23
N ARG A 248 10.00 -10.80 -9.14
CA ARG A 248 9.64 -9.62 -9.93
C ARG A 248 8.43 -9.88 -10.82
N GLU A 249 8.40 -11.00 -11.54
CA GLU A 249 7.26 -11.37 -12.40
C GLU A 249 5.95 -11.45 -11.58
N VAL A 250 5.99 -12.11 -10.41
CA VAL A 250 4.83 -12.19 -9.50
C VAL A 250 4.41 -10.81 -9.00
N PHE A 251 5.38 -9.98 -8.61
CA PHE A 251 5.12 -8.61 -8.13
C PHE A 251 4.46 -7.75 -9.20
N GLU A 252 5.02 -7.71 -10.41
CA GLU A 252 4.53 -6.89 -11.51
C GLU A 252 3.11 -7.33 -11.92
N GLU A 253 2.88 -8.64 -12.10
CA GLU A 253 1.54 -9.16 -12.43
C GLU A 253 0.49 -8.74 -11.39
N ARG A 254 0.81 -8.85 -10.10
CA ARG A 254 -0.13 -8.51 -9.02
C ARG A 254 -0.38 -7.01 -8.91
N VAL A 255 0.64 -6.19 -9.07
CA VAL A 255 0.48 -4.72 -9.07
C VAL A 255 -0.41 -4.30 -10.25
N GLU A 256 -0.19 -4.86 -11.45
CA GLU A 256 -1.05 -4.60 -12.61
C GLU A 256 -2.50 -4.98 -12.34
N GLN A 257 -2.74 -6.12 -11.67
CA GLN A 257 -4.09 -6.56 -11.29
C GLN A 257 -4.74 -5.61 -10.28
N VAL A 258 -4.02 -5.12 -9.27
CA VAL A 258 -4.55 -4.11 -8.34
C VAL A 258 -4.92 -2.82 -9.08
N LEU A 259 -4.01 -2.32 -9.93
CA LEU A 259 -4.27 -1.11 -10.73
C LEU A 259 -5.47 -1.28 -11.65
N ALA A 260 -5.63 -2.45 -12.28
CA ALA A 260 -6.78 -2.77 -13.09
C ALA A 260 -8.08 -2.76 -12.27
N CYS A 261 -8.08 -3.35 -11.07
CA CYS A 261 -9.24 -3.34 -10.18
C CYS A 261 -9.68 -1.91 -9.80
N TRP A 262 -8.73 -1.00 -9.57
CA TRP A 262 -9.06 0.39 -9.21
C TRP A 262 -9.55 1.25 -10.38
N THR A 263 -9.17 0.91 -11.61
CA THR A 263 -9.35 1.80 -12.78
C THR A 263 -10.40 1.31 -13.78
N GLN A 264 -10.81 0.05 -13.69
CA GLN A 264 -11.76 -0.57 -14.61
C GLN A 264 -13.07 -0.93 -13.91
N GLU A 265 -14.18 -0.90 -14.65
CA GLU A 265 -15.51 -1.20 -14.11
C GLU A 265 -15.70 -2.70 -13.80
N SER A 266 -15.01 -3.55 -14.54
CA SER A 266 -14.95 -5.00 -14.35
C SER A 266 -13.63 -5.50 -14.91
N VAL A 267 -13.03 -6.49 -14.25
CA VAL A 267 -11.76 -7.07 -14.66
C VAL A 267 -11.92 -8.57 -14.91
N ASN A 268 -11.12 -9.07 -15.84
CA ASN A 268 -10.87 -10.50 -16.01
C ASN A 268 -9.35 -10.67 -16.07
N PHE A 269 -8.81 -11.49 -15.19
CA PHE A 269 -7.39 -11.79 -15.10
C PHE A 269 -7.14 -13.20 -15.60
N ASP A 270 -6.31 -13.31 -16.64
CA ASP A 270 -5.74 -14.57 -17.13
C ASP A 270 -4.21 -14.53 -16.95
N GLY A 271 -3.77 -14.21 -15.73
CA GLY A 271 -2.36 -14.11 -15.38
C GLY A 271 -1.68 -15.48 -15.27
N ARG A 272 -0.35 -15.47 -15.21
CA ARG A 272 0.45 -16.68 -15.04
C ARG A 272 0.33 -17.23 -13.62
N PHE A 273 0.24 -16.34 -12.63
CA PHE A 273 0.23 -16.69 -11.21
C PHE A 273 -1.15 -16.50 -10.57
N TYR A 274 -2.01 -15.65 -11.14
CA TYR A 274 -3.33 -15.37 -10.60
C TYR A 274 -4.36 -15.21 -11.72
N LYS A 275 -5.51 -15.90 -11.57
CA LYS A 275 -6.63 -15.85 -12.52
C LYS A 275 -7.93 -15.51 -11.80
N ALA A 276 -8.76 -14.70 -12.43
CA ALA A 276 -10.07 -14.32 -11.91
C ALA A 276 -11.02 -13.96 -13.07
N PRO A 277 -12.15 -14.66 -13.27
CA PRO A 277 -12.65 -15.79 -12.47
C PRO A 277 -11.79 -17.06 -12.63
N PHE A 278 -11.77 -17.90 -11.59
CA PHE A 278 -11.10 -19.21 -11.61
C PHE A 278 -11.94 -20.28 -10.88
N PRO A 279 -12.23 -21.43 -11.52
CA PRO A 279 -11.99 -21.72 -12.94
C PRO A 279 -12.86 -20.80 -13.83
N ALA A 280 -12.36 -20.45 -15.02
CA ALA A 280 -13.03 -19.51 -15.93
C ALA A 280 -14.40 -20.00 -16.46
N SER A 281 -14.75 -21.26 -16.20
CA SER A 281 -15.96 -21.94 -16.67
C SER A 281 -17.05 -22.10 -15.59
N GLY A 282 -16.90 -21.47 -14.43
CA GLY A 282 -17.94 -21.40 -13.38
C GLY A 282 -18.86 -20.20 -13.57
#